data_AF-A0A1V8U9K4-F1
#
_entry.id   AF-A0A1V8U9K4-F1
#
_cell.length_a   1.000
_cell.length_b   1.000
_cell.length_c   1.000
_cell.angle_alpha   90.00
_cell.angle_beta   90.00
_cell.angle_gamma   90.00
#
_symmetry.space_group_name_H-M   'P 1'
#
loop_
_entity.id
_entity.type
_entity.pdbx_description
1 polymer ?
#
loop_
_entity_poly.entity_id
_entity_poly.type
_entity_poly.pdbx_seq_one_letter_code
_entity_poly.pdbx_strand_id
1 'polypeptide(L)'
;MDSREQTVVTDRGMAPNYFSAAIFWSYILAALALTSTILHDLYSQHRTHAPLSPQRQRQLLTSSSLGLLSFAALSTNMLNVLIQSFALWSISRPSHGLLSAYPAEIYTWSTTSTLFLDFGEAIVANSARFFWTQSALLATLSVNFYMALEGRKRNVLRLWAYFAIGQILPISFALGLFHCAVTLATADSKKDVKVKKIWAVATMALYCSCLANAQLVAGTVWLMPLILVARVLLLVPLYLAVEFEAPKTEFDEEQWLSNGGVQRIVLLISSVMTLIKSTQIVQEGWTLQGLGRALFSHPAVSSLGVDPLLSVIGFTWWSITDRKPRESDSRFAKPVHTVARTR
;
A
#
# COMPACT_ATOMS: atom_id res chain seq x y z
N MET A 1 14.94 -17.63 37.05
CA MET A 1 14.02 -17.91 35.93
C MET A 1 12.83 -18.63 36.52
N ASP A 2 11.69 -17.96 36.50
CA ASP A 2 10.52 -18.28 37.30
C ASP A 2 9.62 -19.28 36.54
N SER A 3 9.35 -20.44 37.13
CA SER A 3 8.61 -21.55 36.50
C SER A 3 7.13 -21.25 36.26
N ARG A 4 6.63 -20.08 36.68
CA ARG A 4 5.26 -19.61 36.42
C ARG A 4 5.07 -18.94 35.05
N GLU A 5 6.14 -18.51 34.36
CA GLU A 5 6.00 -17.98 32.99
C GLU A 5 5.83 -19.08 31.93
N GLN A 6 6.29 -20.30 32.20
CA GLN A 6 6.19 -21.41 31.23
C GLN A 6 4.78 -22.00 31.12
N THR A 7 3.94 -21.88 32.15
CA THR A 7 2.58 -22.45 32.15
C THR A 7 1.55 -21.61 31.41
N VAL A 8 1.84 -20.34 31.09
CA VAL A 8 0.90 -19.46 30.36
C VAL A 8 1.09 -19.53 28.84
N VAL A 9 2.25 -20.01 28.37
CA VAL A 9 2.58 -20.02 26.93
C VAL A 9 2.00 -21.26 26.22
N THR A 10 1.71 -22.34 26.94
CA THR A 10 1.31 -23.62 26.33
C THR A 10 -0.16 -23.73 25.95
N ASP A 11 -1.02 -22.80 26.38
CA ASP A 11 -2.48 -22.88 26.16
C ASP A 11 -3.04 -21.85 25.15
N ARG A 12 -2.17 -21.09 24.47
CA ARG A 12 -2.62 -20.10 23.47
C ARG A 12 -3.21 -20.70 22.17
N GLY A 13 -3.17 -22.03 22.00
CA GLY A 13 -3.52 -22.71 20.74
C GLY A 13 -4.76 -23.61 20.77
N MET A 14 -5.53 -23.69 21.87
CA MET A 14 -6.64 -24.66 21.96
C MET A 14 -8.02 -24.10 21.56
N ALA A 15 -8.27 -22.81 21.71
CA ALA A 15 -9.56 -22.23 21.32
C ALA A 15 -9.59 -21.91 19.81
N PRO A 16 -10.63 -22.34 19.07
CA PRO A 16 -10.77 -21.97 17.66
C PRO A 16 -10.95 -20.46 17.52
N ASN A 17 -10.09 -19.85 16.71
CA ASN A 17 -10.08 -18.47 16.28
C ASN A 17 -10.77 -18.31 14.92
N TYR A 18 -12.08 -18.55 14.90
CA TYR A 18 -12.90 -18.38 13.68
C TYR A 18 -12.86 -16.95 13.12
N PHE A 19 -12.68 -15.96 13.99
CA PHE A 19 -12.62 -14.56 13.58
C PHE A 19 -11.39 -14.27 12.71
N SER A 20 -10.19 -14.68 13.15
CA SER A 20 -8.98 -14.54 12.32
C SER A 20 -9.08 -15.36 11.03
N ALA A 21 -9.62 -16.58 11.06
CA ALA A 21 -9.84 -17.34 9.83
C ALA A 21 -10.75 -16.60 8.84
N ALA A 22 -11.88 -16.06 9.33
CA ALA A 22 -12.81 -15.31 8.51
C ALA A 22 -12.14 -14.09 7.87
N ILE A 23 -11.33 -13.34 8.64
CA ILE A 23 -10.53 -12.23 8.11
C ILE A 23 -9.60 -12.75 7.01
N PHE A 24 -8.81 -13.79 7.26
CA PHE A 24 -7.86 -14.34 6.28
C PHE A 24 -8.53 -14.73 4.95
N TRP A 25 -9.62 -15.50 5.00
CA TRP A 25 -10.34 -15.92 3.79
C TRP A 25 -11.02 -14.73 3.10
N SER A 26 -11.59 -13.80 3.86
CA SER A 26 -12.17 -12.58 3.29
C SER A 26 -11.13 -11.71 2.57
N TYR A 27 -9.90 -11.65 3.07
CA TYR A 27 -8.79 -10.92 2.43
C TYR A 27 -8.46 -11.51 1.06
N ILE A 28 -8.40 -12.83 0.94
CA ILE A 28 -8.13 -13.52 -0.33
C ILE A 28 -9.25 -13.23 -1.34
N LEU A 29 -10.52 -13.41 -0.93
CA LEU A 29 -11.66 -13.17 -1.80
C LEU A 29 -11.75 -11.70 -2.22
N ALA A 30 -11.54 -10.77 -1.28
CA ALA A 30 -11.54 -9.34 -1.56
C ALA A 30 -10.39 -8.94 -2.49
N ALA A 31 -9.19 -9.49 -2.30
CA ALA A 31 -8.05 -9.25 -3.20
C ALA A 31 -8.38 -9.65 -4.64
N LEU A 32 -8.93 -10.85 -4.83
CA LEU A 32 -9.33 -11.35 -6.15
C LEU A 32 -10.43 -10.48 -6.77
N ALA A 33 -11.51 -10.22 -6.02
CA ALA A 33 -12.64 -9.45 -6.51
C ALA A 33 -12.25 -8.01 -6.89
N LEU A 34 -11.48 -7.31 -6.05
CA LEU A 34 -11.02 -5.95 -6.30
C LEU A 34 -10.05 -5.89 -7.48
N THR A 35 -9.10 -6.83 -7.56
CA THR A 35 -8.15 -6.90 -8.68
C THR A 35 -8.89 -7.14 -10.00
N SER A 36 -9.81 -8.11 -10.03
CA SER A 36 -10.63 -8.38 -11.22
C SER A 36 -11.48 -7.18 -11.63
N THR A 37 -12.06 -6.47 -10.66
CA THR A 37 -12.85 -5.25 -10.90
C THR A 37 -12.00 -4.15 -11.54
N ILE A 38 -10.81 -3.89 -10.98
CA ILE A 38 -9.88 -2.89 -11.52
C ILE A 38 -9.41 -3.28 -12.92
N LEU A 39 -9.01 -4.54 -13.13
CA LEU A 39 -8.53 -5.02 -14.43
C LEU A 39 -9.63 -4.96 -15.49
N HIS A 40 -10.88 -5.28 -15.13
CA HIS A 40 -12.03 -5.14 -16.02
C HIS A 40 -12.23 -3.68 -16.45
N ASP A 41 -12.16 -2.74 -15.52
CA ASP A 41 -12.33 -1.31 -15.82
C ASP A 41 -11.18 -0.78 -16.69
N LEU A 42 -9.93 -1.16 -16.39
CA LEU A 42 -8.77 -0.81 -17.22
C LEU A 42 -8.89 -1.39 -18.63
N TYR A 43 -9.32 -2.65 -18.76
CA TYR A 43 -9.53 -3.30 -20.04
C TYR A 43 -10.64 -2.62 -20.85
N SER A 44 -11.76 -2.30 -20.21
CA SER A 44 -12.88 -1.60 -20.82
C SER A 44 -12.45 -0.23 -21.34
N GLN A 45 -11.78 0.58 -20.51
CA GLN A 45 -11.23 1.87 -20.92
C GLN A 45 -10.26 1.74 -22.10
N HIS A 46 -9.31 0.80 -22.01
CA HIS A 46 -8.33 0.56 -23.07
C HIS A 46 -8.98 0.21 -24.42
N ARG A 47 -10.07 -0.56 -24.43
CA ARG A 47 -10.81 -0.88 -25.66
C ARG A 47 -11.64 0.28 -26.21
N THR A 48 -12.19 1.12 -25.35
CA THR A 48 -13.06 2.23 -25.79
C THR A 48 -12.30 3.45 -26.30
N HIS A 49 -11.03 3.60 -25.93
CA HIS A 49 -10.25 4.77 -26.30
C HIS A 49 -9.53 4.60 -27.65
N ALA A 50 -9.34 5.74 -28.34
CA ALA A 50 -8.48 5.84 -29.52
C ALA A 50 -7.07 5.30 -29.22
N PRO A 51 -6.32 4.85 -30.23
CA PRO A 51 -4.96 4.34 -30.05
C PRO A 51 -4.12 5.33 -29.22
N LEU A 52 -3.55 4.81 -28.13
CA LEU A 52 -2.72 5.58 -27.22
C LEU A 52 -1.49 6.11 -27.96
N SER A 53 -1.00 7.28 -27.55
CA SER A 53 0.31 7.73 -28.01
C SER A 53 1.40 6.73 -27.59
N PRO A 54 2.51 6.59 -28.36
CA PRO A 54 3.59 5.66 -28.02
C PRO A 54 4.14 5.85 -26.60
N GLN A 55 4.18 7.10 -26.12
CA GLN A 55 4.58 7.43 -24.76
C GLN A 55 3.60 6.86 -23.71
N ARG A 56 2.29 7.05 -23.89
CA ARG A 56 1.27 6.51 -22.98
C ARG A 56 1.25 4.98 -23.00
N GLN A 57 1.45 4.37 -24.16
CA GLN A 57 1.59 2.92 -24.26
C GLN A 57 2.80 2.42 -23.47
N ARG A 58 3.95 3.08 -23.58
CA ARG A 58 5.14 2.74 -22.79
C ARG A 58 4.88 2.92 -21.29
N GLN A 59 4.22 4.00 -20.88
CA GLN A 59 3.84 4.21 -19.48
C GLN A 59 2.94 3.09 -18.95
N LEU A 60 1.90 2.72 -19.72
CA LEU A 60 0.99 1.63 -19.39
C LEU A 60 1.74 0.30 -19.23
N LEU A 61 2.64 -0.02 -20.16
CA LEU A 61 3.44 -1.25 -20.13
C LEU A 61 4.41 -1.28 -18.95
N THR A 62 5.11 -0.18 -18.68
CA THR A 62 6.05 -0.12 -17.55
C THR A 62 5.31 -0.19 -16.21
N SER A 63 4.22 0.56 -16.04
CA SER A 63 3.42 0.54 -14.80
C SER A 63 2.79 -0.85 -14.55
N SER A 64 2.28 -1.50 -15.60
CA SER A 64 1.74 -2.86 -15.51
C SER A 64 2.82 -3.88 -15.17
N SER A 65 3.98 -3.81 -15.82
CA SER A 65 5.12 -4.71 -15.56
C SER A 65 5.64 -4.55 -14.13
N LEU A 66 5.79 -3.31 -13.65
CA LEU A 66 6.25 -3.05 -12.29
C LEU A 66 5.22 -3.49 -11.25
N GLY A 67 3.93 -3.27 -11.52
CA GLY A 67 2.84 -3.79 -10.70
C GLY A 67 2.89 -5.32 -10.60
N LEU A 68 3.01 -6.02 -11.73
CA LEU A 68 3.12 -7.48 -11.76
C LEU A 68 4.34 -7.99 -10.99
N LEU A 69 5.50 -7.34 -11.16
CA LEU A 69 6.72 -7.68 -10.43
C LEU A 69 6.54 -7.50 -8.92
N SER A 70 5.91 -6.40 -8.49
CA SER A 70 5.55 -6.15 -7.10
C SER A 70 4.64 -7.24 -6.53
N PHE A 71 3.56 -7.56 -7.26
CA PHE A 71 2.63 -8.60 -6.86
C PHE A 71 3.32 -9.96 -6.73
N ALA A 72 4.18 -10.34 -7.67
CA ALA A 72 4.92 -11.59 -7.64
C ALA A 72 5.91 -11.65 -6.44
N ALA A 73 6.65 -10.56 -6.21
CA ALA A 73 7.59 -10.46 -5.09
C ALA A 73 6.87 -10.59 -3.74
N LEU A 74 5.74 -9.89 -3.55
CA LEU A 74 4.98 -9.99 -2.31
C LEU A 74 4.33 -11.36 -2.16
N SER A 75 3.72 -11.89 -3.22
CA SER A 75 3.07 -13.21 -3.18
C SER A 75 4.05 -14.30 -2.74
N THR A 76 5.30 -14.23 -3.21
CA THR A 76 6.37 -15.13 -2.78
C THR A 76 6.66 -14.99 -1.28
N ASN A 77 6.82 -13.76 -0.78
CA ASN A 77 7.09 -13.52 0.64
C ASN A 77 5.91 -13.92 1.53
N MET A 78 4.68 -13.58 1.16
CA MET A 78 3.48 -13.95 1.91
C MET A 78 3.25 -15.46 1.88
N LEU A 79 3.49 -16.14 0.75
CA LEU A 79 3.44 -17.59 0.70
C LEU A 79 4.47 -18.21 1.68
N ASN A 80 5.68 -17.66 1.75
CA ASN A 80 6.68 -18.09 2.73
C ASN A 80 6.22 -17.87 4.19
N VAL A 81 5.53 -16.77 4.50
CA VAL A 81 4.90 -16.56 5.82
C VAL A 81 3.89 -17.68 6.11
N LEU A 82 3.00 -17.98 5.16
CA LEU A 82 1.95 -18.99 5.36
C LEU A 82 2.55 -20.39 5.52
N ILE A 83 3.56 -20.73 4.71
CA ILE A 83 4.29 -22.00 4.83
C ILE A 83 4.96 -22.12 6.19
N GLN A 84 5.65 -21.07 6.66
CA GLN A 84 6.30 -21.09 7.97
C GLN A 84 5.28 -21.22 9.11
N SER A 85 4.17 -20.48 9.04
CA SER A 85 3.09 -20.58 10.02
C SER A 85 2.47 -21.99 10.06
N PHE A 86 2.19 -22.57 8.89
CA PHE A 86 1.65 -23.93 8.80
C PHE A 86 2.64 -24.98 9.34
N ALA A 87 3.93 -24.86 9.00
CA ALA A 87 4.97 -25.76 9.47
C ALA A 87 5.15 -25.71 10.99
N LEU A 88 5.12 -24.52 11.58
CA LEU A 88 5.19 -24.37 13.05
C LEU A 88 3.97 -24.96 13.75
N TRP A 89 2.78 -24.72 13.19
CA TRP A 89 1.53 -25.28 13.70
C TRP A 89 1.53 -26.82 13.64
N SER A 90 2.00 -27.41 12.53
CA SER A 90 1.97 -28.86 12.32
C SER A 90 2.96 -29.64 13.19
N ILE A 91 4.04 -29.02 13.68
CA ILE A 91 4.97 -29.65 14.65
C ILE A 91 4.21 -30.10 15.92
N SER A 92 3.26 -29.28 16.39
CA SER A 92 2.44 -29.58 17.57
C SER A 92 1.28 -30.54 17.27
N ARG A 93 1.02 -30.84 15.99
CA ARG A 93 -0.13 -31.61 15.49
C ARG A 93 0.30 -32.46 14.29
N PRO A 94 1.10 -33.52 14.51
CA PRO A 94 1.59 -34.36 13.42
C PRO A 94 0.42 -34.89 12.60
N SER A 95 0.47 -34.59 11.30
CA SER A 95 -0.57 -34.96 10.35
C SER A 95 -0.68 -36.48 10.19
N HIS A 96 -1.90 -36.97 9.98
CA HIS A 96 -2.15 -38.38 9.70
C HIS A 96 -1.90 -38.71 8.22
N GLY A 97 -0.70 -38.40 7.70
CA GLY A 97 -0.05 -38.99 6.50
C GLY A 97 -0.79 -39.07 5.16
N LEU A 98 -2.05 -38.62 5.04
CA LEU A 98 -2.89 -38.81 3.85
C LEU A 98 -3.07 -37.50 3.07
N LEU A 99 -2.75 -37.53 1.77
CA LEU A 99 -2.94 -36.40 0.86
C LEU A 99 -4.40 -35.88 0.79
N SER A 100 -5.37 -36.71 1.13
CA SER A 100 -6.78 -36.31 1.22
C SER A 100 -7.12 -35.44 2.45
N ALA A 101 -6.24 -35.37 3.45
CA ALA A 101 -6.47 -34.62 4.68
C ALA A 101 -6.08 -33.13 4.58
N TYR A 102 -5.29 -32.73 3.57
CA TYR A 102 -4.75 -31.37 3.48
C TYR A 102 -5.79 -30.24 3.50
N PRO A 103 -6.95 -30.31 2.79
CA PRO A 103 -7.95 -29.24 2.89
C PRO A 103 -8.50 -29.06 4.30
N ALA A 104 -8.73 -30.16 5.02
CA ALA A 104 -9.19 -30.14 6.40
C ALA A 104 -8.10 -29.62 7.35
N GLU A 105 -6.84 -29.99 7.12
CA GLU A 105 -5.69 -29.47 7.86
C GLU A 105 -5.48 -27.98 7.64
N ILE A 106 -5.59 -27.48 6.40
CA ILE A 106 -5.50 -26.05 6.08
C ILE A 106 -6.63 -25.28 6.76
N TYR A 107 -7.86 -25.80 6.73
CA TYR A 107 -8.97 -25.18 7.43
C TYR A 107 -8.72 -25.13 8.94
N THR A 108 -8.28 -26.24 9.53
CA THR A 108 -7.97 -26.33 10.97
C THR A 108 -6.83 -25.39 11.35
N TRP A 109 -5.76 -25.33 10.56
CA TRP A 109 -4.66 -24.38 10.73
C TRP A 109 -5.16 -22.94 10.66
N SER A 110 -5.96 -22.59 9.65
CA SER A 110 -6.48 -21.22 9.48
C SER A 110 -7.36 -20.78 10.66
N THR A 111 -8.05 -21.72 11.31
CA THR A 111 -8.95 -21.48 12.45
C THR A 111 -8.27 -21.65 13.81
N THR A 112 -7.06 -22.18 13.90
CA THR A 112 -6.40 -22.40 15.21
C THR A 112 -5.02 -21.75 15.31
N SER A 113 -4.51 -21.16 14.24
CA SER A 113 -3.23 -20.43 14.24
C SER A 113 -3.39 -18.99 14.72
N THR A 114 -2.28 -18.41 15.17
CA THR A 114 -2.12 -17.00 15.56
C THR A 114 -1.55 -16.16 14.43
N LEU A 115 -1.75 -16.56 13.17
CA LEU A 115 -1.10 -16.00 11.96
C LEU A 115 -0.96 -14.47 11.96
N PHE A 116 -2.04 -13.74 12.23
CA PHE A 116 -2.02 -12.27 12.21
C PHE A 116 -1.27 -11.65 13.39
N LEU A 117 -1.37 -12.26 14.57
CA LEU A 117 -0.63 -11.81 15.75
C LEU A 117 0.86 -12.04 15.53
N ASP A 118 1.25 -13.24 15.09
CA ASP A 118 2.65 -13.58 14.79
C ASP A 118 3.23 -12.65 13.73
N PHE A 119 2.45 -12.33 12.69
CA PHE A 119 2.83 -11.37 11.66
C PHE A 119 3.06 -9.97 12.27
N GLY A 120 2.10 -9.49 13.08
CA GLY A 120 2.18 -8.19 13.74
C GLY A 120 3.36 -8.08 14.69
N GLU A 121 3.62 -9.11 15.49
CA GLU A 121 4.78 -9.18 16.38
C GLU A 121 6.09 -9.23 15.60
N ALA A 122 6.16 -10.00 14.52
CA ALA A 122 7.37 -10.13 13.71
C ALA A 122 7.83 -8.78 13.12
N ILE A 123 6.90 -7.94 12.68
CA ILE A 123 7.21 -6.65 12.04
C ILE A 123 7.62 -5.56 13.04
N VAL A 124 7.27 -5.70 14.32
CA VAL A 124 7.65 -4.77 15.41
C VAL A 124 8.72 -5.32 16.35
N ALA A 125 9.13 -6.58 16.18
CA ALA A 125 9.96 -7.35 17.13
C ALA A 125 11.28 -6.68 17.55
N ASN A 126 11.89 -5.88 16.68
CA ASN A 126 13.08 -5.09 17.02
C ASN A 126 13.15 -3.83 16.16
N SER A 127 14.01 -2.89 16.56
CA SER A 127 14.15 -1.58 15.92
C SER A 127 14.57 -1.66 14.45
N ALA A 128 15.41 -2.62 14.08
CA ALA A 128 15.83 -2.80 12.68
C ALA A 128 14.69 -3.29 11.77
N ARG A 129 13.90 -4.26 12.22
CA ARG A 129 12.70 -4.73 11.50
C ARG A 129 11.63 -3.64 11.45
N PHE A 130 11.43 -2.95 12.57
CA PHE A 130 10.45 -1.89 12.67
C PHE A 130 10.82 -0.68 11.79
N PHE A 131 12.10 -0.37 11.63
CA PHE A 131 12.56 0.70 10.72
C PHE A 131 12.06 0.49 9.28
N TRP A 132 12.19 -0.71 8.75
CA TRP A 132 11.69 -1.05 7.41
C TRP A 132 10.16 -1.01 7.34
N THR A 133 9.50 -1.58 8.35
CA THR A 133 8.03 -1.57 8.47
C THR A 133 7.48 -0.15 8.54
N GLN A 134 8.04 0.70 9.39
CA GLN A 134 7.65 2.10 9.55
C GLN A 134 7.84 2.88 8.24
N SER A 135 8.97 2.66 7.55
CA SER A 135 9.25 3.29 6.26
C SER A 135 8.22 2.91 5.20
N ALA A 136 7.84 1.63 5.14
CA ALA A 136 6.79 1.13 4.24
C ALA A 136 5.41 1.75 4.55
N LEU A 137 5.07 1.83 5.84
CA LEU A 137 3.80 2.38 6.31
C LEU A 137 3.69 3.89 6.06
N LEU A 138 4.78 4.64 6.21
CA LEU A 138 4.84 6.07 5.89
C LEU A 138 4.77 6.30 4.37
N ALA A 139 5.47 5.50 3.58
CA ALA A 139 5.37 5.53 2.12
C ALA A 139 3.93 5.25 1.66
N THR A 140 3.25 4.30 2.30
CA THR A 140 1.84 3.99 2.01
C THR A 140 0.92 5.18 2.26
N LEU A 141 1.10 5.88 3.38
CA LEU A 141 0.34 7.09 3.68
C LEU A 141 0.56 8.17 2.59
N SER A 142 1.81 8.35 2.18
CA SER A 142 2.20 9.28 1.11
C SER A 142 1.49 8.97 -0.21
N VAL A 143 1.53 7.69 -0.62
CA VAL A 143 0.87 7.20 -1.83
C VAL A 143 -0.64 7.37 -1.75
N ASN A 144 -1.27 7.12 -0.60
CA ASN A 144 -2.71 7.29 -0.43
C ASN A 144 -3.15 8.75 -0.58
N PHE A 145 -2.39 9.71 -0.05
CA PHE A 145 -2.66 11.12 -0.33
C PHE A 145 -2.49 11.47 -1.81
N TYR A 146 -1.44 10.95 -2.45
CA TYR A 146 -1.21 11.13 -3.88
C TYR A 146 -2.38 10.58 -4.72
N MET A 147 -2.79 9.33 -4.47
CA MET A 147 -3.91 8.69 -5.18
C MET A 147 -5.22 9.43 -4.97
N ALA A 148 -5.48 9.94 -3.75
CA ALA A 148 -6.72 10.67 -3.46
C ALA A 148 -6.82 11.95 -4.30
N LEU A 149 -5.74 12.73 -4.33
CA LEU A 149 -5.69 14.02 -5.03
C LEU A 149 -5.65 13.83 -6.54
N GLU A 150 -4.69 13.03 -7.03
CA GLU A 150 -4.51 12.81 -8.47
C GLU A 150 -5.66 12.00 -9.08
N GLY A 151 -6.20 11.04 -8.33
CA GLY A 151 -7.31 10.19 -8.76
C GLY A 151 -8.59 10.99 -8.97
N ARG A 152 -8.93 11.89 -8.05
CA ARG A 152 -10.06 12.81 -8.23
C ARG A 152 -9.80 13.81 -9.34
N LYS A 153 -8.59 14.36 -9.41
CA LYS A 153 -8.21 15.32 -10.46
C LYS A 153 -8.35 14.73 -11.87
N ARG A 154 -8.03 13.44 -12.05
CA ARG A 154 -8.15 12.74 -13.34
C ARG A 154 -9.43 11.92 -13.49
N ASN A 155 -10.40 12.07 -12.57
CA ASN A 155 -11.66 11.32 -12.57
C ASN A 155 -11.46 9.79 -12.72
N VAL A 156 -10.51 9.21 -11.99
CA VAL A 156 -10.24 7.77 -12.01
C VAL A 156 -11.50 7.02 -11.55
N LEU A 157 -11.99 6.12 -12.42
CA LEU A 157 -13.17 5.30 -12.13
C LEU A 157 -12.92 4.44 -10.88
N ARG A 158 -13.93 4.35 -10.01
CA ARG A 158 -13.91 3.55 -8.78
C ARG A 158 -12.62 3.76 -7.97
N LEU A 159 -12.20 5.01 -7.78
CA LEU A 159 -10.99 5.35 -7.02
C LEU A 159 -10.87 4.60 -5.68
N TRP A 160 -11.98 4.39 -4.98
CA TRP A 160 -12.03 3.63 -3.73
C TRP A 160 -11.45 2.20 -3.83
N ALA A 161 -11.55 1.55 -4.99
CA ALA A 161 -11.03 0.20 -5.19
C ALA A 161 -9.49 0.15 -5.12
N TYR A 162 -8.81 1.21 -5.59
CA TYR A 162 -7.35 1.35 -5.48
C TYR A 162 -6.89 1.57 -4.02
N PHE A 163 -7.74 2.21 -3.20
CA PHE A 163 -7.48 2.31 -1.75
C PHE A 163 -7.71 0.98 -1.06
N ALA A 164 -8.82 0.30 -1.37
CA ALA A 164 -9.17 -0.99 -0.79
C ALA A 164 -8.11 -2.05 -1.13
N ILE A 165 -7.66 -2.12 -2.38
CA ILE A 165 -6.61 -3.05 -2.79
C ILE A 165 -5.28 -2.71 -2.10
N GLY A 166 -4.94 -1.42 -1.90
CA GLY A 166 -3.76 -1.00 -1.14
C GLY A 166 -3.81 -1.32 0.37
N GLN A 167 -4.97 -1.69 0.92
CA GLN A 167 -5.06 -2.20 2.31
C GLN A 167 -4.78 -3.69 2.43
N ILE A 168 -4.91 -4.43 1.32
CA ILE A 168 -4.89 -5.90 1.29
C ILE A 168 -3.61 -6.40 0.61
N LEU A 169 -3.23 -5.75 -0.48
CA LEU A 169 -2.10 -6.06 -1.37
C LEU A 169 -1.01 -4.99 -1.25
N PRO A 170 0.19 -5.18 -1.82
CA PRO A 170 1.29 -4.26 -1.63
C PRO A 170 0.96 -2.91 -2.27
N ILE A 171 1.40 -1.82 -1.64
CA ILE A 171 1.05 -0.49 -2.11
C ILE A 171 1.67 -0.20 -3.49
N SER A 172 2.84 -0.78 -3.81
CA SER A 172 3.43 -0.64 -5.15
C SER A 172 2.59 -1.31 -6.24
N PHE A 173 1.89 -2.40 -5.94
CA PHE A 173 0.96 -3.03 -6.89
C PHE A 173 -0.26 -2.15 -7.12
N ALA A 174 -0.88 -1.66 -6.04
CA ALA A 174 -2.01 -0.73 -6.11
C ALA A 174 -1.64 0.54 -6.89
N LEU A 175 -0.46 1.10 -6.62
CA LEU A 175 0.08 2.27 -7.32
C LEU A 175 0.35 1.98 -8.81
N GLY A 176 0.87 0.81 -9.15
CA GLY A 176 1.07 0.38 -10.54
C GLY A 176 -0.25 0.35 -11.32
N LEU A 177 -1.29 -0.28 -10.74
CA LEU A 177 -2.63 -0.30 -11.32
C LEU A 177 -3.24 1.10 -11.41
N PHE A 178 -3.02 1.94 -10.38
CA PHE A 178 -3.49 3.32 -10.36
C PHE A 178 -2.84 4.15 -11.47
N HIS A 179 -1.52 4.04 -11.68
CA HIS A 179 -0.84 4.69 -12.81
C HIS A 179 -1.38 4.23 -14.17
N CYS A 180 -1.73 2.95 -14.31
CA CYS A 180 -2.42 2.48 -15.52
C CYS A 180 -3.76 3.20 -15.71
N ALA A 181 -4.55 3.34 -14.64
CA ALA A 181 -5.83 4.06 -14.67
C ALA A 181 -5.67 5.54 -15.04
N VAL A 182 -4.70 6.21 -14.45
CA VAL A 182 -4.33 7.61 -14.72
C VAL A 182 -3.83 7.81 -16.16
N THR A 183 -3.15 6.81 -16.74
CA THR A 183 -2.69 6.84 -18.14
C THR A 183 -3.86 6.71 -19.12
N LEU A 184 -4.85 5.89 -18.77
CA LEU A 184 -6.03 5.64 -19.57
C LEU A 184 -7.10 6.72 -19.40
N ALA A 185 -7.11 7.44 -18.28
CA ALA A 185 -8.03 8.55 -18.04
C ALA A 185 -7.83 9.65 -19.10
N THR A 186 -8.85 9.89 -19.92
CA THR A 186 -8.79 10.85 -21.04
C THR A 186 -9.20 12.27 -20.65
N ALA A 187 -9.77 12.48 -19.46
CA ALA A 187 -10.28 13.76 -19.02
C ALA A 187 -9.42 14.35 -17.90
N ASP A 188 -8.57 15.33 -18.25
CA ASP A 188 -8.07 16.28 -17.25
C ASP A 188 -9.31 17.06 -16.75
N SER A 189 -9.71 16.84 -15.50
CA SER A 189 -10.73 17.68 -14.89
C SER A 189 -10.19 19.11 -14.82
N LYS A 190 -10.99 20.10 -15.23
CA LYS A 190 -10.67 21.52 -15.01
C LYS A 190 -10.77 21.91 -13.53
N LYS A 191 -11.26 21.00 -12.69
CA LYS A 191 -11.41 21.21 -11.24
C LYS A 191 -10.07 21.09 -10.55
N ASP A 192 -9.82 22.00 -9.62
CA ASP A 192 -8.71 21.85 -8.69
C ASP A 192 -9.12 20.92 -7.55
N VAL A 193 -8.20 20.10 -7.07
CA VAL A 193 -8.46 19.17 -5.96
C VAL A 193 -7.52 19.52 -4.83
N LYS A 194 -8.09 19.91 -3.69
CA LYS A 194 -7.34 20.31 -2.51
C LYS A 194 -7.82 19.54 -1.29
N VAL A 195 -7.00 19.52 -0.24
CA VAL A 195 -7.33 18.96 1.07
C VAL A 195 -7.26 20.04 2.13
N LYS A 196 -8.21 20.07 3.07
CA LYS A 196 -8.14 20.97 4.23
C LYS A 196 -6.92 20.65 5.08
N LYS A 197 -6.05 21.63 5.30
CA LYS A 197 -4.77 21.50 6.02
C LYS A 197 -4.93 20.86 7.40
N ILE A 198 -5.89 21.32 8.19
CA ILE A 198 -6.12 20.84 9.55
C ILE A 198 -6.40 19.33 9.60
N TRP A 199 -7.23 18.82 8.69
CA TRP A 199 -7.61 17.41 8.66
C TRP A 199 -6.48 16.51 8.12
N ALA A 200 -5.72 17.00 7.13
CA ALA A 200 -4.52 16.30 6.67
C ALA A 200 -3.50 16.16 7.81
N VAL A 201 -3.17 17.26 8.49
CA VAL A 201 -2.21 17.26 9.60
C VAL A 201 -2.70 16.39 10.76
N ALA A 202 -3.97 16.49 11.15
CA ALA A 202 -4.55 15.66 12.21
C ALA A 202 -4.46 14.16 11.88
N THR A 203 -4.79 13.77 10.64
CA THR A 203 -4.69 12.38 10.16
C THR A 203 -3.26 11.88 10.22
N MET A 204 -2.30 12.69 9.73
CA MET A 204 -0.88 12.34 9.76
C MET A 204 -0.36 12.20 11.19
N ALA A 205 -0.70 13.15 12.07
CA ALA A 205 -0.28 13.14 13.47
C ALA A 205 -0.82 11.90 14.21
N LEU A 206 -2.10 11.58 14.03
CA LEU A 206 -2.72 10.40 14.63
C LEU A 206 -2.09 9.11 14.09
N TYR A 207 -1.87 9.01 12.78
CA TYR A 207 -1.20 7.85 12.17
C TYR A 207 0.23 7.68 12.68
N CYS A 208 1.00 8.77 12.75
CA CYS A 208 2.37 8.74 13.26
C CYS A 208 2.40 8.38 14.75
N SER A 209 1.41 8.80 15.53
CA SER A 209 1.24 8.37 16.93
C SER A 209 1.01 6.86 17.02
N CYS A 210 0.17 6.27 16.15
CA CYS A 210 0.00 4.82 16.11
C CYS A 210 1.33 4.11 15.82
N LEU A 211 2.10 4.59 14.84
CA LEU A 211 3.40 4.00 14.53
C LEU A 211 4.40 4.15 15.69
N ALA A 212 4.49 5.32 16.31
CA ALA A 212 5.42 5.57 17.41
C ALA A 212 5.17 4.65 18.61
N ASN A 213 3.91 4.30 18.87
CA ASN A 213 3.51 3.44 19.98
C ASN A 213 3.54 1.94 19.64
N ALA A 214 3.69 1.54 18.37
CA ALA A 214 3.57 0.15 17.94
C ALA A 214 4.57 -0.79 18.62
N GLN A 215 5.83 -0.36 18.80
CA GLN A 215 6.83 -1.15 19.51
C GLN A 215 6.60 -1.19 21.02
N LEU A 216 6.00 -0.15 21.61
CA LEU A 216 5.71 -0.10 23.06
C LEU A 216 4.61 -1.08 23.45
N VAL A 217 3.65 -1.31 22.55
CA VAL A 217 2.56 -2.26 22.76
C VAL A 217 2.85 -3.65 22.20
N ALA A 218 4.07 -3.89 21.71
CA ALA A 218 4.48 -5.20 21.19
C ALA A 218 4.34 -6.28 22.28
N GLY A 219 3.81 -7.45 21.93
CA GLY A 219 3.53 -8.54 22.87
C GLY A 219 2.31 -8.32 23.78
N THR A 220 1.58 -7.20 23.62
CA THR A 220 0.34 -6.93 24.35
C THR A 220 -0.90 -7.13 23.46
N VAL A 221 -2.07 -7.27 24.09
CA VAL A 221 -3.36 -7.37 23.38
C VAL A 221 -3.72 -6.13 22.54
N TRP A 222 -3.04 -5.00 22.77
CA TRP A 222 -3.30 -3.73 22.11
C TRP A 222 -2.63 -3.58 20.73
N LEU A 223 -1.68 -4.46 20.40
CA LEU A 223 -0.97 -4.40 19.12
C LEU A 223 -1.92 -4.52 17.92
N MET A 224 -2.83 -5.49 17.93
CA MET A 224 -3.76 -5.75 16.83
C MET A 224 -4.77 -4.60 16.63
N PRO A 225 -5.46 -4.09 17.68
CA PRO A 225 -6.28 -2.88 17.56
C PRO A 225 -5.51 -1.68 17.02
N LEU A 226 -4.28 -1.46 17.48
CA LEU A 226 -3.46 -0.34 17.02
C LEU A 226 -3.12 -0.43 15.52
N ILE A 227 -2.76 -1.63 15.05
CA ILE A 227 -2.54 -1.90 13.63
C ILE A 227 -3.82 -1.65 12.83
N LEU A 228 -4.97 -2.10 13.32
CA LEU A 228 -6.27 -1.89 12.65
C LEU A 228 -6.60 -0.40 12.54
N VAL A 229 -6.42 0.38 13.61
CA VAL A 229 -6.61 1.84 13.59
C VAL A 229 -5.68 2.48 12.57
N ALA A 230 -4.39 2.10 12.54
CA ALA A 230 -3.45 2.60 11.55
C ALA A 230 -3.92 2.30 10.11
N ARG A 231 -4.45 1.10 9.85
CA ARG A 231 -5.01 0.72 8.55
C ARG A 231 -6.26 1.52 8.18
N VAL A 232 -7.16 1.79 9.13
CA VAL A 232 -8.34 2.63 8.88
C VAL A 232 -7.92 4.07 8.54
N LEU A 233 -6.91 4.61 9.22
CA LEU A 233 -6.39 5.95 8.95
C LEU A 233 -5.80 6.09 7.53
N LEU A 234 -5.28 5.01 6.95
CA LEU A 234 -4.81 5.00 5.57
C LEU A 234 -5.93 5.20 4.53
N LEU A 235 -7.20 5.00 4.89
CA LEU A 235 -8.35 5.26 4.02
C LEU A 235 -8.85 6.71 4.10
N VAL A 236 -8.51 7.44 5.16
CA VAL A 236 -8.97 8.82 5.39
C VAL A 236 -8.63 9.76 4.22
N PRO A 237 -7.44 9.71 3.57
CA PRO A 237 -7.14 10.58 2.43
C PRO A 237 -8.18 10.53 1.30
N LEU A 238 -8.81 9.37 1.06
CA LEU A 238 -9.87 9.20 0.05
C LEU A 238 -11.03 10.18 0.28
N TYR A 239 -11.38 10.42 1.55
CA TYR A 239 -12.51 11.27 1.95
C TYR A 239 -12.11 12.73 2.14
N LEU A 240 -10.84 13.01 2.41
CA LEU A 240 -10.34 14.36 2.64
C LEU A 240 -10.11 15.18 1.35
N ALA A 241 -9.85 14.52 0.23
CA ALA A 241 -9.71 15.21 -1.05
C ALA A 241 -11.07 15.77 -1.47
N VAL A 242 -11.16 17.07 -1.75
CA VAL A 242 -12.38 17.73 -2.18
C VAL A 242 -12.14 18.42 -3.52
N GLU A 243 -13.09 18.29 -4.43
CA GLU A 243 -13.08 18.97 -5.73
C GLU A 243 -13.60 20.39 -5.60
N PHE A 244 -12.90 21.34 -6.22
CA PHE A 244 -13.30 22.74 -6.31
C PHE A 244 -13.50 23.11 -7.78
N GLU A 245 -14.65 23.68 -8.08
CA GLU A 245 -14.77 24.50 -9.28
C GLU A 245 -14.01 25.79 -9.02
N ALA A 246 -13.10 26.16 -9.93
CA ALA A 246 -12.21 27.31 -9.76
C ALA A 246 -13.02 28.55 -9.32
N PRO A 247 -12.87 29.01 -8.07
CA PRO A 247 -13.63 30.16 -7.62
C PRO A 247 -13.07 31.42 -8.30
N LYS A 248 -13.97 32.32 -8.72
CA LYS A 248 -13.60 33.64 -9.27
C LYS A 248 -13.13 34.63 -8.20
N THR A 249 -13.14 34.25 -6.93
CA THR A 249 -12.89 35.13 -5.78
C THR A 249 -11.77 34.59 -4.90
N GLU A 250 -10.94 35.49 -4.38
CA GLU A 250 -9.89 35.25 -3.37
C GLU A 250 -10.42 34.41 -2.21
N PHE A 251 -10.29 33.08 -2.32
CA PHE A 251 -10.49 32.19 -1.20
C PHE A 251 -9.23 32.21 -0.32
N ASP A 252 -9.40 31.98 0.98
CA ASP A 252 -8.32 31.72 1.95
C ASP A 252 -7.45 30.52 1.50
N GLU A 253 -6.51 30.76 0.58
CA GLU A 253 -5.59 29.73 0.08
C GLU A 253 -4.76 29.10 1.20
N GLU A 254 -4.59 29.81 2.31
CA GLU A 254 -3.79 29.35 3.45
C GLU A 254 -4.35 28.10 4.15
N GLN A 255 -5.65 27.85 4.03
CA GLN A 255 -6.31 26.72 4.69
C GLN A 255 -6.25 25.40 3.88
N TRP A 256 -5.85 25.48 2.61
CA TRP A 256 -5.93 24.36 1.68
C TRP A 256 -4.54 23.92 1.22
N LEU A 257 -4.30 22.62 1.27
CA LEU A 257 -3.08 22.03 0.75
C LEU A 257 -3.32 21.49 -0.65
N SER A 258 -2.47 21.91 -1.58
CA SER A 258 -2.30 21.25 -2.87
C SER A 258 -1.55 19.92 -2.70
N ASN A 259 -1.53 19.10 -3.74
CA ASN A 259 -0.77 17.84 -3.76
C ASN A 259 0.70 18.06 -3.34
N GLY A 260 1.36 19.07 -3.90
CA GLY A 260 2.74 19.41 -3.52
C GLY A 260 2.88 19.80 -2.04
N GLY A 261 1.90 20.52 -1.47
CA GLY A 261 1.88 20.89 -0.06
C GLY A 261 1.75 19.68 0.86
N VAL A 262 0.78 18.79 0.58
CA VAL A 262 0.57 17.56 1.35
C VAL A 262 1.81 16.67 1.30
N GLN A 263 2.38 16.44 0.11
CA GLN A 263 3.56 15.58 -0.07
C GLN A 263 4.79 16.12 0.67
N ARG A 264 5.01 17.45 0.70
CA ARG A 264 6.09 18.05 1.48
C ARG A 264 5.92 17.84 2.98
N ILE A 265 4.70 17.95 3.49
CA ILE A 265 4.42 17.70 4.93
C ILE A 265 4.64 16.23 5.26
N VAL A 266 4.12 15.30 4.44
CA VAL A 266 4.36 13.86 4.63
C VAL A 266 5.85 13.55 4.60
N LEU A 267 6.59 14.11 3.64
CA LEU A 267 8.03 13.92 3.54
C LEU A 267 8.77 14.45 4.77
N LEU A 268 8.41 15.65 5.24
CA LEU A 268 9.00 16.25 6.44
C LEU A 268 8.76 15.38 7.68
N ILE A 269 7.52 14.98 7.92
CA ILE A 269 7.15 14.10 9.05
C ILE A 269 7.88 12.76 8.95
N SER A 270 7.89 12.17 7.74
CA SER A 270 8.57 10.89 7.50
C SER A 270 10.08 11.00 7.73
N SER A 271 10.69 12.12 7.35
CA SER A 271 12.12 12.38 7.56
C SER A 271 12.46 12.53 9.03
N VAL A 272 11.62 13.25 9.79
CA VAL A 272 11.78 13.38 11.26
C VAL A 272 11.64 12.03 11.94
N MET A 273 10.59 11.25 11.62
CA MET A 273 10.41 9.92 12.22
C MET A 273 11.53 8.95 11.84
N THR A 274 12.00 9.00 10.59
CA THR A 274 13.11 8.18 10.12
C THR A 274 14.41 8.58 10.82
N LEU A 275 14.65 9.87 11.03
CA LEU A 275 15.81 10.36 11.77
C LEU A 275 15.78 9.86 13.21
N ILE A 276 14.65 9.99 13.92
CA ILE A 276 14.48 9.50 15.30
C ILE A 276 14.75 7.99 15.39
N LYS A 277 14.26 7.21 14.43
CA LYS A 277 14.54 5.76 14.42
C LYS A 277 15.97 5.43 14.02
N SER A 278 16.57 6.23 13.14
CA SER A 278 17.97 6.03 12.75
C SER A 278 18.91 6.30 13.92
N THR A 279 18.64 7.32 14.74
CA THR A 279 19.45 7.57 15.94
C THR A 279 19.31 6.43 16.95
N GLN A 280 18.10 5.90 17.15
CA GLN A 280 17.87 4.72 17.99
C GLN A 280 18.64 3.49 17.49
N ILE A 281 18.61 3.22 16.18
CA ILE A 281 19.34 2.12 15.54
C ILE A 281 20.86 2.25 15.75
N VAL A 282 21.40 3.46 15.60
CA VAL A 282 22.82 3.74 15.84
C VAL A 282 23.19 3.53 17.31
N GLN A 283 22.34 3.97 18.24
CA GLN A 283 22.55 3.77 19.69
C GLN A 283 22.52 2.28 20.08
N GLU A 284 21.69 1.48 19.42
CA GLU A 284 21.64 0.02 19.59
C GLU A 284 22.81 -0.71 18.90
N GLY A 285 23.70 -0.01 18.18
CA GLY A 285 24.89 -0.59 17.56
C GLY A 285 24.63 -1.34 16.26
N TRP A 286 23.49 -1.13 15.60
CA TRP A 286 23.19 -1.77 14.32
C TRP A 286 24.08 -1.23 13.20
N THR A 287 24.66 -2.14 12.42
CA THR A 287 25.38 -1.81 11.19
C THR A 287 24.44 -1.71 9.99
N LEU A 288 24.84 -1.04 8.92
CA LEU A 288 24.08 -1.02 7.65
C LEU A 288 23.85 -2.43 7.10
N GLN A 289 24.84 -3.32 7.24
CA GLN A 289 24.70 -4.73 6.89
C GLN A 289 23.66 -5.42 7.79
N GLY A 290 23.63 -5.10 9.09
CA GLY A 290 22.62 -5.57 10.04
C GLY A 290 21.20 -5.14 9.64
N LEU A 291 21.01 -3.88 9.22
CA LEU A 291 19.74 -3.40 8.69
C LEU A 291 19.32 -4.14 7.42
N GLY A 292 20.26 -4.36 6.50
CA GLY A 292 20.01 -5.14 5.29
C GLY A 292 19.62 -6.60 5.59
N ARG A 293 20.31 -7.24 6.55
CA ARG A 293 19.94 -8.58 7.02
C ARG A 293 18.58 -8.59 7.72
N ALA A 294 18.24 -7.55 8.48
CA ALA A 294 16.95 -7.45 9.14
C ALA A 294 15.79 -7.41 8.13
N LEU A 295 15.96 -6.72 6.99
CA LEU A 295 14.98 -6.70 5.90
C LEU A 295 14.63 -8.11 5.38
N PHE A 296 15.63 -9.00 5.31
CA PHE A 296 15.47 -10.38 4.83
C PHE A 296 15.41 -11.42 5.96
N SER A 297 15.36 -10.98 7.22
CA SER A 297 15.41 -11.89 8.38
C SER A 297 14.10 -12.63 8.64
N HIS A 298 12.99 -12.10 8.10
CA HIS A 298 11.67 -12.68 8.27
C HIS A 298 10.80 -12.32 7.06
N PRO A 299 10.05 -13.27 6.48
CA PRO A 299 9.30 -13.02 5.25
C PRO A 299 8.23 -11.92 5.41
N ALA A 300 7.63 -11.76 6.60
CA ALA A 300 6.72 -10.64 6.91
C ALA A 300 7.39 -9.26 6.82
N VAL A 301 8.67 -9.17 7.20
CA VAL A 301 9.43 -7.92 7.11
C VAL A 301 9.84 -7.67 5.67
N SER A 302 10.27 -8.70 4.95
CA SER A 302 10.62 -8.59 3.53
C SER A 302 9.42 -8.18 2.69
N SER A 303 8.23 -8.71 2.99
CA SER A 303 6.99 -8.36 2.30
C SER A 303 6.67 -6.87 2.41
N LEU A 304 6.86 -6.28 3.59
CA LEU A 304 6.60 -4.85 3.80
C LEU A 304 7.77 -3.96 3.37
N GLY A 305 9.01 -4.35 3.64
CA GLY A 305 10.17 -3.48 3.44
C GLY A 305 10.65 -3.35 2.00
N VAL A 306 10.40 -4.35 1.14
CA VAL A 306 10.73 -4.27 -0.30
C VAL A 306 9.71 -3.43 -1.08
N ASP A 307 8.44 -3.45 -0.65
CA ASP A 307 7.32 -2.73 -1.26
C ASP A 307 7.53 -1.20 -1.44
N PRO A 308 8.03 -0.44 -0.44
CA PRO A 308 8.29 0.99 -0.62
C PRO A 308 9.40 1.25 -1.64
N LEU A 309 10.39 0.36 -1.78
CA LEU A 309 11.46 0.53 -2.78
C LEU A 309 10.88 0.45 -4.19
N LEU A 310 10.02 -0.55 -4.45
CA LEU A 310 9.32 -0.69 -5.73
C LEU A 310 8.37 0.50 -5.97
N SER A 311 7.69 0.97 -4.93
CA SER A 311 6.81 2.15 -4.99
C SER A 311 7.58 3.40 -5.39
N VAL A 312 8.75 3.64 -4.78
CA VAL A 312 9.61 4.80 -5.09
C VAL A 312 10.13 4.72 -6.51
N ILE A 313 10.59 3.54 -6.97
CA ILE A 313 11.04 3.33 -8.35
C ILE A 313 9.90 3.65 -9.33
N GLY A 314 8.71 3.09 -9.08
CA GLY A 314 7.53 3.31 -9.92
C GLY A 314 7.08 4.76 -9.96
N PHE A 315 7.03 5.41 -8.80
CA PHE A 315 6.64 6.81 -8.69
C PHE A 315 7.66 7.75 -9.34
N THR A 316 8.95 7.46 -9.19
CA THR A 316 10.03 8.26 -9.81
C THR A 316 9.97 8.14 -11.33
N TRP A 317 9.85 6.91 -11.85
CA TRP A 317 9.67 6.66 -13.27
C TRP A 317 8.44 7.40 -13.82
N TRP A 318 7.30 7.29 -13.12
CA TRP A 318 6.08 8.00 -13.47
C TRP A 318 6.29 9.52 -13.52
N SER A 319 6.86 10.09 -12.46
CA SER A 319 7.09 11.54 -12.34
C SER A 319 8.03 12.11 -13.41
N ILE A 320 8.98 11.31 -13.91
CA ILE A 320 9.87 11.69 -15.01
C ILE A 320 9.11 11.68 -16.34
N THR A 321 8.28 10.65 -16.58
CA THR A 321 7.61 10.43 -17.87
C THR A 321 6.31 11.20 -18.04
N ASP A 322 5.61 11.56 -16.96
CA ASP A 322 4.34 12.31 -16.99
C ASP A 322 4.54 13.83 -17.20
N ARG A 323 5.78 14.31 -17.25
CA ARG A 323 6.05 15.71 -17.59
C ARG A 323 5.51 16.00 -18.99
N LYS A 324 4.45 16.82 -19.07
CA LYS A 324 3.83 17.25 -20.33
C LYS A 324 4.94 17.71 -21.30
N PRO A 325 4.98 17.23 -22.55
CA PRO A 325 5.88 17.78 -23.54
C PRO A 325 5.64 19.29 -23.61
N ARG A 326 6.71 20.09 -23.51
CA ARG A 326 6.64 21.55 -23.64
C ARG A 326 5.85 21.85 -24.92
N GLU A 327 4.93 22.81 -24.84
CA GLU A 327 4.08 23.30 -25.93
C GLU A 327 4.81 23.63 -27.25
N SER A 328 6.14 23.63 -27.28
CA SER A 328 6.96 23.77 -28.48
C SER A 328 6.69 22.71 -29.57
N ASP A 329 6.19 21.52 -29.23
CA ASP A 329 5.92 20.46 -30.22
C ASP A 329 4.54 20.58 -30.91
N SER A 330 3.67 21.47 -30.41
CA SER A 330 2.33 21.69 -31.01
C SER A 330 2.37 22.45 -32.35
N ARG A 331 3.52 23.02 -32.74
CA ARG A 331 3.67 23.73 -34.03
C ARG A 331 3.76 22.80 -35.25
N PHE A 332 3.93 21.50 -35.06
CA PHE A 332 4.06 20.55 -36.17
C PHE A 332 2.78 19.80 -36.53
N ALA A 333 1.73 19.88 -35.70
CA ALA A 333 0.41 19.36 -36.07
C ALA A 333 -0.36 20.41 -36.90
N LYS A 334 0.10 20.65 -38.15
CA LYS A 334 -0.74 21.37 -39.11
C LYS A 334 -2.04 20.56 -39.31
N PRO A 335 -3.22 21.19 -39.26
CA PRO A 335 -4.46 20.52 -39.59
C PRO A 335 -4.36 20.03 -41.04
N VAL A 336 -4.45 18.71 -41.23
CA VAL A 336 -4.67 18.14 -42.55
C VAL A 336 -6.06 18.59 -42.98
N HIS A 337 -6.13 19.64 -43.79
CA HIS A 337 -7.37 20.09 -44.40
C HIS A 337 -8.01 18.90 -45.11
N THR A 338 -9.11 18.41 -44.53
CA THR A 338 -9.95 17.40 -45.14
C THR A 338 -10.60 18.06 -46.36
N VAL A 339 -10.14 17.69 -47.55
CA VAL A 339 -10.71 18.13 -48.82
C VAL A 339 -12.16 17.64 -48.87
N ALA A 340 -13.10 18.57 -48.86
CA ALA A 340 -14.51 18.30 -49.05
C ALA A 340 -14.71 17.64 -50.42
N ARG A 341 -15.13 16.38 -50.43
CA ARG A 341 -15.66 15.72 -51.62
C ARG A 341 -17.12 16.15 -51.77
N THR A 342 -17.37 17.12 -52.63
CA THR A 342 -18.70 17.38 -53.19
C THR A 342 -19.09 16.23 -54.11
N ARG A 343 -20.34 15.76 -53.95
CA ARG A 343 -21.09 15.05 -54.98
C ARG A 343 -22.45 15.68 -55.10
#